data_AF-A0A519CE53-F1
#
_entry.id   AF-A0A519CE53-F1
#
_cell.length_a   1.000
_cell.length_b   1.000
_cell.length_c   1.000
_cell.angle_alpha   90.00
_cell.angle_beta   90.00
_cell.angle_gamma   90.00
#
_symmetry.space_group_name_H-M   'P 1'
#
loop_
_entity.id
_entity.type
_entity.pdbx_description
1 polymer ?
#
loop_
_entity_poly.entity_id
_entity_poly.type
_entity_poly.pdbx_seq_one_letter_code
_entity_poly.pdbx_strand_id
1 'polypeptide(L)'
;MRTNIESLDWNIGRTIQSKDRDGRKTMDDVFDENTLKNIQQMFSRGIIATLENIIATGKEANVFRAKTFDGRNRAVKIYRQNTATFRKLEKYIEGDPRFKNSGNSHRERVFTWAQKEYKNLHSMHACGTKVPKPFHVHKNIVVMQYMGWRYRPYPTIRELIPKEPKKFLNELLNSIKSYRTNKLSHGDLSEYNILNVREKPYIIDVGQAVPEGHPLYKELHERDMKNMYRYWKKQIPNLKKEILEL
;
A
#
# COMPACT_ATOMS: atom_id res chain seq x y z
N MET A 1 21.02 32.59 -8.97
CA MET A 1 20.59 31.65 -7.92
C MET A 1 19.35 30.96 -8.43
N ARG A 2 19.39 29.64 -8.67
CA ARG A 2 18.16 28.91 -9.02
C ARG A 2 17.23 28.88 -7.81
N THR A 3 15.94 29.09 -8.02
CA THR A 3 14.96 28.98 -6.91
C THR A 3 14.95 27.55 -6.37
N ASN A 4 14.52 27.36 -5.12
CA ASN A 4 14.34 26.01 -4.55
C ASN A 4 13.47 25.10 -5.43
N ILE A 5 12.52 25.69 -6.19
CA ILE A 5 11.64 25.00 -7.14
C ILE A 5 12.43 24.53 -8.39
N GLU A 6 13.21 25.41 -9.02
CA GLU A 6 14.05 25.03 -10.18
C GLU A 6 15.12 23.99 -9.84
N SER A 7 15.64 24.01 -8.61
CA SER A 7 16.56 22.98 -8.12
C SER A 7 15.86 21.63 -7.91
N LEU A 8 14.58 21.65 -7.53
CA LEU A 8 13.74 20.47 -7.35
C LEU A 8 13.34 19.92 -8.71
N ASP A 9 12.88 20.75 -9.65
CA ASP A 9 12.60 20.36 -11.04
C ASP A 9 13.84 19.78 -11.74
N TRP A 10 15.03 20.31 -11.42
CA TRP A 10 16.28 19.78 -11.94
C TRP A 10 16.68 18.44 -11.27
N ASN A 11 16.44 18.27 -9.97
CA ASN A 11 16.68 17.01 -9.27
C ASN A 11 15.64 15.93 -9.64
N ILE A 12 14.38 16.32 -9.80
CA ILE A 12 13.27 15.51 -10.31
C ILE A 12 13.56 15.15 -11.77
N GLY A 13 13.97 16.11 -12.60
CA GLY A 13 14.38 15.89 -13.99
C GLY A 13 15.61 14.98 -14.13
N ARG A 14 16.55 15.00 -13.18
CA ARG A 14 17.67 14.04 -13.11
C ARG A 14 17.26 12.67 -12.58
N THR A 15 16.23 12.61 -11.74
CA THR A 15 15.69 11.37 -11.17
C THR A 15 14.78 10.64 -12.17
N ILE A 16 14.04 11.39 -13.00
CA ILE A 16 13.11 10.85 -14.00
C ILE A 16 13.88 10.58 -15.30
N GLN A 17 14.60 9.45 -15.35
CA GLN A 17 14.94 8.81 -16.63
C GLN A 17 13.85 7.77 -16.97
N SER A 18 12.73 8.23 -17.55
CA SER A 18 11.87 7.35 -18.34
C SER A 18 11.86 7.83 -19.79
N LYS A 19 12.34 6.99 -20.71
CA LYS A 19 12.45 7.32 -22.14
C LYS A 19 11.10 7.26 -22.91
N ASP A 20 10.01 6.82 -22.29
CA ASP A 20 8.74 6.55 -22.98
C ASP A 20 7.65 7.60 -22.72
N ARG A 21 6.82 7.89 -23.75
CA ARG A 21 5.73 8.89 -23.73
C ARG A 21 4.69 8.63 -22.63
N ASP A 22 4.35 7.37 -22.37
CA ASP A 22 3.39 6.98 -21.32
C ASP A 22 3.96 7.17 -19.91
N GLY A 23 5.27 7.02 -19.75
CA GLY A 23 5.98 7.31 -18.51
C GLY A 23 5.89 8.78 -18.12
N ARG A 24 6.00 9.71 -19.09
CA ARG A 24 5.86 11.15 -18.84
C ARG A 24 4.44 11.57 -18.47
N LYS A 25 3.41 11.09 -19.19
CA LYS A 25 2.00 11.35 -18.80
C LYS A 25 1.67 10.84 -17.41
N THR A 26 2.17 9.64 -17.06
CA THR A 26 1.96 9.06 -15.73
C THR A 26 2.67 9.85 -14.63
N MET A 27 3.79 10.51 -14.95
CA MET A 27 4.50 11.42 -14.04
C MET A 27 3.73 12.73 -13.86
N ASP A 28 3.30 13.38 -14.95
CA ASP A 28 2.56 14.64 -14.91
C ASP A 28 1.22 14.51 -14.15
N ASP A 29 0.53 13.37 -14.25
CA ASP A 29 -0.71 13.09 -13.51
C ASP A 29 -0.52 12.92 -11.98
N VAL A 30 0.69 12.59 -11.53
CA VAL A 30 0.99 12.29 -10.12
C VAL A 30 1.63 13.47 -9.43
N PHE A 31 2.42 14.25 -10.16
CA PHE A 31 3.15 15.41 -9.66
C PHE A 31 2.40 16.70 -9.96
N ASP A 32 1.10 16.74 -9.62
CA ASP A 32 0.39 18.01 -9.58
C ASP A 32 1.04 18.98 -8.58
N GLU A 33 0.81 20.28 -8.75
CA GLU A 33 1.47 21.32 -7.95
C GLU A 33 1.29 21.11 -6.43
N ASN A 34 0.13 20.61 -6.02
CA ASN A 34 -0.17 20.31 -4.63
C ASN A 34 0.63 19.11 -4.10
N THR A 35 0.78 18.05 -4.90
CA THR A 35 1.56 16.88 -4.54
C THR A 35 3.04 17.23 -4.49
N LEU A 36 3.54 18.06 -5.40
CA LEU A 36 4.91 18.58 -5.34
C LEU A 36 5.17 19.37 -4.05
N LYS A 37 4.25 20.25 -3.64
CA LYS A 37 4.33 20.95 -2.34
C LYS A 37 4.36 19.99 -1.17
N ASN A 38 3.53 18.93 -1.20
CA ASN A 38 3.51 17.92 -0.14
C ASN A 38 4.83 17.14 -0.09
N ILE A 39 5.40 16.76 -1.23
CA ILE A 39 6.70 16.09 -1.32
C ILE A 39 7.82 17.01 -0.82
N GLN A 40 7.80 18.29 -1.16
CA GLN A 40 8.77 19.26 -0.66
C GLN A 40 8.76 19.33 0.88
N GLN A 41 7.57 19.25 1.50
CA GLN A 41 7.46 19.17 2.96
C GLN A 41 8.06 17.88 3.52
N MET A 42 8.01 16.77 2.79
CA MET A 42 8.65 15.52 3.20
C MET A 42 10.17 15.64 3.22
N PHE A 43 10.76 16.35 2.26
CA PHE A 43 12.19 16.67 2.24
C PHE A 43 12.58 17.64 3.35
N SER A 44 11.87 18.76 3.49
CA SER A 44 12.22 19.80 4.48
C SER A 44 12.12 19.32 5.92
N ARG A 45 11.21 18.38 6.21
CA ARG A 45 11.06 17.75 7.54
C ARG A 45 12.01 16.58 7.78
N GLY A 46 12.90 16.26 6.84
CA GLY A 46 13.87 15.19 7.01
C GLY A 46 13.28 13.77 6.89
N ILE A 47 12.04 13.61 6.41
CA ILE A 47 11.36 12.30 6.38
C ILE A 47 11.94 11.39 5.29
N ILE A 48 12.27 11.97 4.14
CA ILE A 48 13.01 11.33 3.05
C ILE A 48 14.08 12.31 2.56
N ALA A 49 15.18 11.80 2.02
CA ALA A 49 16.26 12.55 1.41
C ALA A 49 16.15 12.57 -0.11
N THR A 50 15.74 11.45 -0.71
CA THR A 50 15.49 11.35 -2.16
C THR A 50 14.18 10.62 -2.41
N LEU A 51 13.46 11.05 -3.45
CA LEU A 51 12.44 10.27 -4.13
C LEU A 51 13.08 9.77 -5.42
N GLU A 52 12.95 8.50 -5.73
CA GLU A 52 13.67 7.84 -6.82
C GLU A 52 12.66 7.13 -7.75
N ASN A 53 13.03 5.97 -8.28
CA ASN A 53 12.26 5.24 -9.29
C ASN A 53 10.86 4.82 -8.81
N ILE A 54 9.93 4.76 -9.76
CA ILE A 54 8.62 4.15 -9.54
C ILE A 54 8.76 2.63 -9.35
N ILE A 55 8.12 2.11 -8.31
CA ILE A 55 8.05 0.68 -7.97
C ILE A 55 6.77 0.07 -8.53
N ALA A 56 5.65 0.79 -8.45
CA ALA A 56 4.36 0.33 -8.92
C ALA A 56 3.50 1.51 -9.37
N THR A 57 2.78 1.31 -10.48
CA THR A 57 1.75 2.23 -10.99
C THR A 57 0.37 1.65 -10.73
N GLY A 58 -0.52 2.43 -10.14
CA GLY A 58 -1.90 2.04 -9.89
C GLY A 58 -2.88 3.09 -10.40
N LYS A 59 -4.16 2.69 -10.49
CA LYS A 59 -5.24 3.61 -10.86
C LYS A 59 -5.41 4.74 -9.85
N GLU A 60 -5.17 4.47 -8.57
CA GLU A 60 -5.47 5.37 -7.46
C GLU A 60 -4.21 5.95 -6.81
N ALA A 61 -3.09 5.25 -6.92
CA ALA A 61 -1.82 5.65 -6.33
C ALA A 61 -0.65 5.09 -7.13
N ASN A 62 0.48 5.78 -7.05
CA ASN A 62 1.76 5.27 -7.48
C ASN A 62 2.68 5.09 -6.27
N VAL A 63 3.57 4.10 -6.34
CA VAL A 63 4.51 3.80 -5.27
C VAL A 63 5.91 4.05 -5.80
N PHE A 64 6.68 4.87 -5.10
CA PHE A 64 8.05 5.24 -5.45
C PHE A 64 9.02 4.69 -4.41
N ARG A 65 10.24 4.40 -4.86
CA ARG A 65 11.35 4.17 -3.94
C ARG A 65 11.84 5.53 -3.45
N ALA A 66 12.26 5.58 -2.19
CA ALA A 66 12.91 6.73 -1.61
C ALA A 66 14.08 6.27 -0.73
N LYS A 67 14.98 7.19 -0.41
CA LYS A 67 15.98 6.99 0.63
C LYS A 67 15.80 8.00 1.74
N THR A 68 16.09 7.59 2.97
CA THR A 68 16.27 8.47 4.12
C THR A 68 17.70 9.01 4.17
N PHE A 69 17.95 10.04 5.00
CA PHE A 69 19.28 10.64 5.16
C PHE A 69 20.33 9.65 5.70
N ASP A 70 19.91 8.63 6.45
CA ASP A 70 20.74 7.51 6.92
C ASP A 70 20.94 6.40 5.85
N GLY A 71 20.53 6.64 4.61
CA GLY A 71 20.73 5.72 3.48
C GLY A 71 19.76 4.53 3.40
N ARG A 72 18.77 4.42 4.30
CA ARG A 72 17.79 3.32 4.28
C ARG A 72 16.73 3.54 3.20
N ASN A 73 16.29 2.45 2.55
CA ASN A 73 15.22 2.51 1.55
C ASN A 73 13.83 2.66 2.20
N ARG A 74 12.93 3.37 1.53
CA ARG A 74 11.50 3.50 1.86
C ARG A 74 10.66 3.32 0.60
N ALA A 75 9.43 2.86 0.80
CA ALA A 75 8.38 2.94 -0.20
C ALA A 75 7.50 4.14 0.13
N VAL A 76 7.25 4.98 -0.87
CA VAL A 76 6.43 6.20 -0.78
C VAL A 76 5.24 6.01 -1.70
N LYS A 77 4.07 5.73 -1.11
CA LYS A 77 2.80 5.63 -1.85
C LYS A 77 2.17 7.00 -1.91
N ILE A 78 1.93 7.49 -3.13
CA ILE A 78 1.36 8.80 -3.42
C ILE A 78 0.02 8.58 -4.12
N TYR A 79 -1.06 8.97 -3.46
CA TYR A 79 -2.41 8.89 -4.06
C TYR A 79 -2.62 10.03 -5.04
N ARG A 80 -3.22 9.70 -6.18
CA ARG A 80 -3.61 10.65 -7.20
C ARG A 80 -4.78 11.49 -6.67
N GLN A 81 -4.70 12.81 -6.82
CA GLN A 81 -5.73 13.71 -6.32
C GLN A 81 -6.93 13.86 -7.27
N ASN A 82 -6.82 13.46 -8.54
CA ASN A 82 -7.83 13.73 -9.58
C ASN A 82 -8.37 12.45 -10.25
N THR A 83 -8.68 11.41 -9.49
CA THR A 83 -9.10 10.10 -10.05
C THR A 83 -10.58 9.78 -9.83
N ALA A 84 -11.29 9.52 -10.92
CA ALA A 84 -12.71 9.14 -10.92
C ALA A 84 -13.00 7.79 -10.20
N THR A 85 -11.98 6.94 -10.03
CA THR A 85 -12.09 5.65 -9.32
C THR A 85 -12.38 5.78 -7.83
N PHE A 86 -12.15 6.98 -7.24
CA PHE A 86 -12.31 7.21 -5.82
C PHE A 86 -13.73 6.92 -5.29
N ARG A 87 -14.76 7.08 -6.13
CA ARG A 87 -16.15 6.72 -5.75
C ARG A 87 -16.29 5.26 -5.31
N LYS A 88 -15.49 4.34 -5.86
CA LYS A 88 -15.51 2.92 -5.46
C LYS A 88 -14.84 2.67 -4.11
N LEU A 89 -14.00 3.59 -3.68
CA LEU A 89 -13.30 3.53 -2.41
C LEU A 89 -14.15 4.04 -1.25
N GLU A 90 -15.07 4.99 -1.49
CA GLU A 90 -15.90 5.65 -0.47
C GLU A 90 -16.60 4.69 0.48
N LYS A 91 -17.13 3.57 -0.05
CA LYS A 91 -17.78 2.51 0.74
C LYS A 91 -16.93 1.92 1.87
N TYR A 92 -15.60 2.04 1.80
CA TYR A 92 -14.68 1.56 2.83
C TYR A 92 -14.28 2.65 3.84
N ILE A 93 -14.65 3.91 3.61
CA ILE A 93 -14.49 5.03 4.56
C ILE A 93 -15.80 5.31 5.28
N GLU A 94 -16.94 5.36 4.57
CA GLU A 94 -18.21 5.83 5.14
C GLU A 94 -18.69 5.00 6.33
N GLY A 95 -18.44 3.69 6.33
CA GLY A 95 -18.75 2.81 7.45
C GLY A 95 -17.67 2.74 8.53
N ASP A 96 -16.54 3.44 8.37
CA ASP A 96 -15.42 3.36 9.31
C ASP A 96 -15.59 4.39 10.44
N PRO A 97 -15.82 3.96 11.69
CA PRO A 97 -16.08 4.86 12.81
C PRO A 97 -14.90 5.80 13.12
N ARG A 98 -13.70 5.52 12.59
CA ARG A 98 -12.49 6.35 12.75
C ARG A 98 -12.51 7.60 11.86
N PHE A 99 -13.42 7.67 10.87
CA PHE A 99 -13.42 8.68 9.80
C PHE A 99 -14.79 9.31 9.52
N LYS A 100 -15.62 9.49 10.56
CA LYS A 100 -16.99 10.04 10.45
C LYS A 100 -17.11 11.39 9.73
N ASN A 101 -16.04 12.20 9.73
CA ASN A 101 -15.98 13.50 9.06
C ASN A 101 -14.89 13.49 7.96
N SER A 102 -15.03 12.64 6.94
CA SER A 102 -14.03 12.40 5.89
C SER A 102 -13.83 13.56 4.88
N GLY A 103 -14.20 14.77 5.27
CA GLY A 103 -14.13 15.98 4.43
C GLY A 103 -15.17 16.01 3.32
N ASN A 104 -15.56 17.22 2.93
CA ASN A 104 -16.58 17.43 1.89
C ASN A 104 -15.95 17.46 0.50
N SER A 105 -14.65 17.76 0.41
CA SER A 105 -13.94 17.82 -0.87
C SER A 105 -13.29 16.49 -1.25
N HIS A 106 -13.20 16.21 -2.54
CA HIS A 106 -12.52 15.03 -3.08
C HIS A 106 -11.08 14.92 -2.55
N ARG A 107 -10.37 16.05 -2.46
CA ARG A 107 -9.00 16.12 -1.94
C ARG A 107 -8.89 15.68 -0.47
N GLU A 108 -9.81 16.13 0.38
CA GLU A 108 -9.83 15.71 1.80
C GLU A 108 -10.14 14.23 1.93
N ARG A 109 -10.98 13.68 1.06
CA ARG A 109 -11.25 12.25 1.02
C ARG A 109 -9.98 11.46 0.66
N VAL A 110 -9.19 11.94 -0.31
CA VAL A 110 -7.88 11.34 -0.65
C VAL A 110 -6.92 11.36 0.55
N PHE A 111 -6.86 12.47 1.30
CA PHE A 111 -6.04 12.55 2.51
C PHE A 111 -6.53 11.60 3.60
N THR A 112 -7.85 11.49 3.76
CA THR A 112 -8.47 10.53 4.68
C THR A 112 -8.10 9.10 4.30
N TRP A 113 -8.05 8.79 3.01
CA TRP A 113 -7.65 7.47 2.51
C TRP A 113 -6.20 7.14 2.83
N ALA A 114 -5.28 8.07 2.58
CA ALA A 114 -3.87 7.91 2.97
C ALA A 114 -3.72 7.72 4.50
N GLN A 115 -4.47 8.50 5.28
CA GLN A 115 -4.50 8.38 6.73
C GLN A 115 -5.05 7.03 7.20
N LYS A 116 -6.07 6.50 6.50
CA LYS A 116 -6.64 5.17 6.72
C LYS A 116 -5.63 4.07 6.47
N GLU A 117 -4.96 4.09 5.32
CA GLU A 117 -3.92 3.09 5.02
C GLU A 117 -2.79 3.12 6.07
N TYR A 118 -2.33 4.31 6.45
CA TYR A 118 -1.33 4.45 7.52
C TYR A 118 -1.81 3.87 8.86
N LYS A 119 -3.04 4.19 9.29
CA LYS A 119 -3.61 3.63 10.53
C LYS A 119 -3.77 2.10 10.45
N ASN A 120 -4.19 1.57 9.31
CA ASN A 120 -4.32 0.14 9.09
C ASN A 120 -2.96 -0.57 9.14
N LEU A 121 -1.93 -0.04 8.46
CA LEU A 121 -0.56 -0.56 8.57
C LEU A 121 -0.08 -0.55 10.02
N HIS A 122 -0.36 0.53 10.76
CA HIS A 122 0.06 0.66 12.15
C HIS A 122 -0.60 -0.38 13.04
N SER A 123 -1.92 -0.53 12.97
CA SER A 123 -2.68 -1.52 13.75
C SER A 123 -2.27 -2.96 13.39
N MET A 124 -2.13 -3.28 12.10
CA MET A 124 -1.72 -4.62 11.65
C MET A 124 -0.27 -4.95 12.07
N HIS A 125 0.65 -3.99 11.94
CA HIS A 125 2.02 -4.20 12.38
C HIS A 125 2.09 -4.39 13.91
N ALA A 126 1.31 -3.61 14.68
CA ALA A 126 1.29 -3.69 16.14
C ALA A 126 0.79 -5.04 16.67
N CYS A 127 -0.14 -5.70 15.97
CA CYS A 127 -0.59 -7.04 16.37
C CYS A 127 0.29 -8.19 15.88
N GLY A 128 1.35 -7.91 15.10
CA GLY A 128 2.29 -8.92 14.62
C GLY A 128 1.99 -9.47 13.23
N THR A 129 0.97 -8.95 12.54
CA THR A 129 0.73 -9.25 11.13
C THR A 129 1.94 -8.80 10.31
N LYS A 130 2.41 -9.64 9.39
CA LYS A 130 3.51 -9.32 8.48
C LYS A 130 3.06 -8.33 7.41
N VAL A 131 3.19 -7.04 7.70
CA VAL A 131 2.96 -5.91 6.78
C VAL A 131 4.19 -4.99 6.73
N PRO A 132 4.33 -4.12 5.71
CA PRO A 132 5.36 -3.08 5.73
C PRO A 132 5.24 -2.21 6.98
N LYS A 133 6.36 -1.99 7.69
CA LYS A 133 6.37 -1.04 8.82
C LYS A 133 5.99 0.37 8.34
N PRO A 134 4.96 1.01 8.91
CA PRO A 134 4.63 2.40 8.59
C PRO A 134 5.62 3.36 9.26
N PHE A 135 5.96 4.45 8.59
CA PHE A 135 6.88 5.47 9.10
C PHE A 135 6.26 6.86 9.17
N HIS A 136 5.51 7.27 8.14
CA HIS A 136 4.92 8.60 8.10
C HIS A 136 3.69 8.64 7.21
N VAL A 137 2.82 9.62 7.46
CA VAL A 137 1.75 10.00 6.54
C VAL A 137 1.65 11.52 6.49
N HIS A 138 1.56 12.07 5.30
CA HIS A 138 1.39 13.50 5.08
C HIS A 138 0.47 13.71 3.87
N LYS A 139 -0.72 14.25 4.12
CA LYS A 139 -1.72 14.53 3.06
C LYS A 139 -1.97 13.26 2.23
N ASN A 140 -1.67 13.28 0.93
CA ASN A 140 -1.85 12.15 0.01
C ASN A 140 -0.63 11.19 -0.05
N ILE A 141 0.30 11.27 0.89
CA ILE A 141 1.57 10.52 0.86
C ILE A 141 1.67 9.62 2.09
N VAL A 142 1.93 8.32 1.88
CA VAL A 142 2.24 7.35 2.92
C VAL A 142 3.66 6.83 2.74
N VAL A 143 4.48 6.94 3.78
CA VAL A 143 5.85 6.41 3.80
C VAL A 143 5.89 5.16 4.67
N MET A 144 6.36 4.07 4.08
CA MET A 144 6.43 2.75 4.71
C MET A 144 7.72 2.02 4.35
N GLN A 145 7.94 0.87 4.98
CA GLN A 145 9.08 0.01 4.70
C GLN A 145 9.12 -0.40 3.23
N TYR A 146 10.30 -0.27 2.62
CA TYR A 146 10.53 -0.82 1.30
C TYR A 146 10.67 -2.35 1.38
N MET A 147 9.75 -3.06 0.75
CA MET A 147 9.75 -4.52 0.65
C MET A 147 10.49 -4.95 -0.61
N GLY A 148 11.82 -4.83 -0.61
CA GLY A 148 12.64 -5.21 -1.75
C GLY A 148 14.13 -5.30 -1.44
N TRP A 149 14.89 -5.66 -2.46
CA TRP A 149 16.35 -5.70 -2.40
C TRP A 149 16.95 -4.75 -3.44
N ARG A 150 17.78 -3.81 -2.97
CA ARG A 150 18.34 -2.72 -3.79
C ARG A 150 17.20 -2.02 -4.56
N TYR A 151 17.11 -2.23 -5.86
CA TYR A 151 16.17 -1.55 -6.76
C TYR A 151 14.95 -2.39 -7.13
N ARG A 152 14.87 -3.66 -6.69
CA ARG A 152 13.82 -4.59 -7.08
C ARG A 152 12.89 -4.91 -5.91
N PRO A 153 11.57 -4.64 -6.01
CA PRO A 153 10.61 -5.10 -5.01
C PRO A 153 10.59 -6.63 -4.96
N TYR A 154 10.23 -7.20 -3.81
CA TYR A 154 9.93 -8.63 -3.75
C TYR A 154 8.71 -8.95 -4.62
N PRO A 155 8.68 -10.10 -5.29
CA PRO A 155 7.58 -10.49 -6.15
C PRO A 155 6.33 -10.82 -5.32
N THR A 156 5.17 -10.66 -5.93
CA THR A 156 3.91 -11.19 -5.41
C THR A 156 3.88 -12.71 -5.54
N ILE A 157 3.01 -13.40 -4.79
CA ILE A 157 2.83 -14.85 -4.95
C ILE A 157 2.22 -15.23 -6.31
N ARG A 158 1.58 -14.27 -6.99
CA ARG A 158 1.18 -14.43 -8.40
C ARG A 158 2.40 -14.58 -9.33
N GLU A 159 3.45 -13.81 -9.08
CA GLU A 159 4.66 -13.78 -9.91
C GLU A 159 5.67 -14.86 -9.51
N LEU A 160 5.78 -15.15 -8.22
CA LEU A 160 6.69 -16.15 -7.67
C LEU A 160 6.01 -16.95 -6.56
N ILE A 161 5.49 -18.11 -6.94
CA ILE A 161 4.91 -19.10 -6.02
C ILE A 161 6.02 -19.57 -5.06
N PRO A 162 5.74 -19.68 -3.75
CA PRO A 162 6.70 -20.20 -2.78
C PRO A 162 7.02 -21.68 -3.03
N LYS A 163 8.22 -22.10 -2.66
CA LYS A 163 8.70 -23.50 -2.79
C LYS A 163 7.98 -24.45 -1.85
N GLU A 164 7.58 -23.96 -0.67
CA GLU A 164 6.81 -24.70 0.33
C GLU A 164 5.40 -24.09 0.52
N PRO A 165 4.45 -24.26 -0.43
CA PRO A 165 3.12 -23.65 -0.39
C PRO A 165 2.35 -23.85 0.92
N LYS A 166 2.39 -25.06 1.49
CA LYS A 166 1.68 -25.38 2.74
C LYS A 166 2.22 -24.59 3.94
N LYS A 167 3.55 -24.52 4.06
CA LYS A 167 4.23 -23.79 5.14
C LYS A 167 3.99 -22.29 5.00
N PHE A 168 4.13 -21.77 3.78
CA PHE A 168 3.86 -20.38 3.46
C PHE A 168 2.40 -20.00 3.79
N LEU A 169 1.44 -20.84 3.40
CA LEU A 169 0.02 -20.64 3.72
C LEU A 169 -0.20 -20.61 5.23
N ASN A 170 0.40 -21.52 6.00
CA ASN A 170 0.27 -21.52 7.46
C ASN A 170 0.78 -20.20 8.08
N GLU A 171 1.94 -19.69 7.63
CA GLU A 171 2.45 -18.38 8.09
C GLU A 171 1.53 -17.21 7.69
N LEU A 172 0.94 -17.28 6.50
CA LEU A 172 -0.03 -16.29 6.02
C LEU A 172 -1.30 -16.31 6.86
N LEU A 173 -1.83 -17.50 7.16
CA LEU A 173 -3.01 -17.68 8.03
C LEU A 173 -2.76 -17.14 9.44
N ASN A 174 -1.55 -17.28 9.97
CA ASN A 174 -1.19 -16.67 11.26
C ASN A 174 -1.24 -15.13 11.19
N SER A 175 -0.77 -14.54 10.08
CA SER A 175 -0.89 -13.09 9.85
C SER A 175 -2.35 -12.64 9.69
N ILE A 176 -3.19 -13.45 9.04
CA ILE A 176 -4.63 -13.22 8.88
C ILE A 176 -5.33 -13.27 10.24
N LYS A 177 -5.12 -14.33 11.03
CA LYS A 177 -5.63 -14.47 12.39
C LYS A 177 -5.23 -13.28 13.25
N SER A 178 -3.97 -12.85 13.17
CA SER A 178 -3.45 -11.72 13.95
C SER A 178 -4.24 -10.43 13.75
N TYR A 179 -4.49 -10.00 12.51
CA TYR A 179 -5.30 -8.80 12.29
C TYR A 179 -6.78 -9.05 12.58
N ARG A 180 -7.26 -10.28 12.37
CA ARG A 180 -8.67 -10.64 12.57
C ARG A 180 -9.06 -10.62 14.05
N THR A 181 -8.23 -11.17 14.93
CA THR A 181 -8.38 -11.08 16.39
C THR A 181 -8.30 -9.64 16.89
N ASN A 182 -7.60 -8.77 16.14
CA ASN A 182 -7.55 -7.33 16.39
C ASN A 182 -8.64 -6.54 15.66
N LYS A 183 -9.75 -7.20 15.31
CA LYS A 183 -10.98 -6.57 14.82
C LYS A 183 -10.81 -5.84 13.49
N LEU A 184 -9.95 -6.36 12.60
CA LEU A 184 -9.76 -5.85 11.24
C LEU A 184 -10.10 -6.91 10.18
N SER A 185 -10.58 -6.43 9.03
CA SER A 185 -10.72 -7.20 7.79
C SER A 185 -9.91 -6.52 6.70
N HIS A 186 -9.16 -7.25 5.87
CA HIS A 186 -8.33 -6.65 4.82
C HIS A 186 -9.16 -6.01 3.72
N GLY A 187 -10.22 -6.67 3.28
CA GLY A 187 -11.16 -6.13 2.31
C GLY A 187 -10.63 -6.01 0.88
N ASP A 188 -9.57 -6.74 0.53
CA ASP A 188 -9.12 -6.95 -0.86
C ASP A 188 -8.08 -8.07 -1.02
N LEU A 189 -7.97 -9.01 -0.08
CA LEU A 189 -6.84 -9.95 -0.04
C LEU A 189 -6.86 -10.91 -1.25
N SER A 190 -5.74 -11.00 -1.96
CA SER A 190 -5.55 -11.81 -3.18
C SER A 190 -4.07 -12.15 -3.41
N GLU A 191 -3.78 -12.96 -4.43
CA GLU A 191 -2.41 -13.28 -4.84
C GLU A 191 -1.59 -12.08 -5.32
N TYR A 192 -2.24 -10.94 -5.57
CA TYR A 192 -1.63 -9.71 -6.06
C TYR A 192 -1.09 -8.83 -4.92
N ASN A 193 -1.58 -8.99 -3.70
CA ASN A 193 -1.18 -8.17 -2.54
C ASN A 193 -0.52 -8.97 -1.41
N ILE A 194 -0.04 -10.17 -1.75
CA ILE A 194 0.82 -10.96 -0.87
C ILE A 194 2.18 -11.11 -1.54
N LEU A 195 3.21 -10.58 -0.90
CA LEU A 195 4.60 -10.68 -1.32
C LEU A 195 5.22 -11.99 -0.82
N ASN A 196 6.02 -12.63 -1.68
CA ASN A 196 6.93 -13.69 -1.31
C ASN A 196 8.30 -13.09 -0.95
N VAL A 197 8.49 -12.80 0.34
CA VAL A 197 9.72 -12.21 0.87
C VAL A 197 10.63 -13.33 1.37
N ARG A 198 11.39 -13.94 0.45
CA ARG A 198 12.31 -15.06 0.76
C ARG A 198 11.57 -16.20 1.48
N GLU A 199 10.51 -16.72 0.85
CA GLU A 199 9.64 -17.78 1.37
C GLU A 199 8.78 -17.39 2.59
N LYS A 200 8.64 -16.08 2.88
CA LYS A 200 7.77 -15.57 3.96
C LYS A 200 6.69 -14.64 3.41
N PRO A 201 5.42 -14.81 3.83
CA PRO A 201 4.32 -13.95 3.38
C PRO A 201 4.40 -12.57 4.01
N TYR A 202 4.23 -11.54 3.19
CA TYR A 202 3.94 -10.18 3.64
C TYR A 202 2.72 -9.63 2.91
N ILE A 203 1.76 -9.11 3.67
CA ILE A 203 0.54 -8.49 3.15
C ILE A 203 0.82 -7.01 2.88
N ILE A 204 0.45 -6.54 1.70
CA ILE A 204 0.54 -5.13 1.30
C ILE A 204 -0.84 -4.60 0.90
N ASP A 205 -0.93 -3.29 0.64
CA ASP A 205 -2.15 -2.64 0.14
C ASP A 205 -3.38 -2.76 1.06
N VAL A 206 -3.20 -2.33 2.32
CA VAL A 206 -4.20 -2.43 3.39
C VAL A 206 -5.15 -1.22 3.45
N GLY A 207 -5.22 -0.41 2.38
CA GLY A 207 -6.06 0.79 2.34
C GLY A 207 -7.56 0.48 2.41
N GLN A 208 -7.97 -0.64 1.83
CA GLN A 208 -9.36 -1.11 1.87
C GLN A 208 -9.75 -1.80 3.19
N ALA A 209 -8.80 -2.00 4.11
CA ALA A 209 -9.08 -2.69 5.36
C ALA A 209 -10.03 -1.89 6.26
N VAL A 210 -10.96 -2.59 6.91
CA VAL A 210 -12.04 -1.99 7.73
C VAL A 210 -12.08 -2.62 9.13
N PRO A 211 -12.49 -1.84 10.16
CA PRO A 211 -12.66 -2.36 11.51
C PRO A 211 -13.99 -3.12 11.69
N GLU A 212 -14.13 -3.85 12.80
CA GLU A 212 -15.33 -4.62 13.16
C GLU A 212 -16.64 -3.81 13.14
N GLY A 213 -16.57 -2.53 13.50
CA GLY A 213 -17.75 -1.64 13.47
C GLY A 213 -18.24 -1.27 12.07
N HIS A 214 -17.53 -1.66 11.01
CA HIS A 214 -17.91 -1.38 9.63
C HIS A 214 -18.97 -2.39 9.13
N PRO A 215 -20.06 -1.97 8.46
CA PRO A 215 -21.12 -2.89 8.01
C PRO A 215 -20.61 -4.05 7.15
N LEU A 216 -19.65 -3.76 6.26
CA LEU A 216 -19.03 -4.74 5.36
C LEU A 216 -17.96 -5.64 6.02
N TYR A 217 -17.69 -5.51 7.32
CA TYR A 217 -16.58 -6.21 8.00
C TYR A 217 -16.58 -7.73 7.79
N LYS A 218 -17.74 -8.38 7.92
CA LYS A 218 -17.87 -9.84 7.76
C LYS A 218 -17.79 -10.27 6.29
N GLU A 219 -18.58 -9.63 5.43
CA GLU A 219 -18.64 -9.93 3.99
C GLU A 219 -17.27 -9.81 3.31
N LEU A 220 -16.50 -8.77 3.65
CA LEU A 220 -15.16 -8.57 3.12
C LEU A 220 -14.19 -9.69 3.50
N HIS A 221 -14.26 -10.16 4.75
CA HIS A 221 -13.43 -11.27 5.21
C HIS A 221 -13.80 -12.59 4.52
N GLU A 222 -15.09 -12.89 4.40
CA GLU A 222 -15.56 -14.09 3.68
C GLU A 222 -15.11 -14.09 2.21
N ARG A 223 -15.19 -12.93 1.55
CA ARG A 223 -14.71 -12.74 0.18
C ARG A 223 -13.20 -12.95 0.08
N ASP A 224 -12.43 -12.38 1.01
CA ASP A 224 -10.98 -12.55 1.08
C ASP A 224 -10.60 -14.02 1.27
N MET A 225 -11.24 -14.75 2.19
CA MET A 225 -10.97 -16.18 2.41
C MET A 225 -11.38 -17.05 1.20
N LYS A 226 -12.46 -16.68 0.50
CA LYS A 226 -12.86 -17.33 -0.76
C LYS A 226 -11.81 -17.13 -1.86
N ASN A 227 -11.23 -15.94 -1.97
CA ASN A 227 -10.15 -15.66 -2.91
C ASN A 227 -8.89 -16.48 -2.57
N MET A 228 -8.50 -16.49 -1.29
CA MET A 228 -7.39 -17.30 -0.79
C MET A 228 -7.59 -18.79 -1.10
N TYR A 229 -8.77 -19.34 -0.81
CA TYR A 229 -9.08 -20.74 -1.13
C TYR A 229 -8.94 -21.03 -2.63
N ARG A 230 -9.51 -20.16 -3.48
CA ARG A 230 -9.44 -20.31 -4.94
C ARG A 230 -8.03 -20.30 -5.49
N TYR A 231 -7.14 -19.50 -4.91
CA TYR A 231 -5.72 -19.47 -5.29
C TYR A 231 -4.98 -20.71 -4.77
N TRP A 232 -5.04 -20.98 -3.46
CA TRP A 232 -4.22 -22.01 -2.83
C TRP A 232 -4.64 -23.43 -3.20
N LYS A 233 -5.91 -23.69 -3.52
CA LYS A 233 -6.35 -25.01 -4.02
C LYS A 233 -5.65 -25.44 -5.32
N LYS A 234 -5.15 -24.47 -6.11
CA LYS A 234 -4.39 -24.74 -7.34
C LYS A 234 -2.93 -25.12 -7.03
N GLN A 235 -2.42 -24.69 -5.88
CA GLN A 235 -1.01 -24.85 -5.49
C GLN A 235 -0.80 -25.98 -4.48
N ILE A 236 -1.85 -26.36 -3.75
CA ILE A 236 -1.81 -27.36 -2.68
C ILE A 236 -2.82 -28.46 -3.00
N PRO A 237 -2.36 -29.67 -3.34
CA PRO A 237 -3.23 -30.83 -3.52
C PRO A 237 -4.02 -31.14 -2.24
N ASN A 238 -5.30 -31.49 -2.41
CA ASN A 238 -6.22 -31.86 -1.32
C ASN A 238 -6.39 -30.78 -0.23
N LEU A 239 -6.24 -29.49 -0.57
CA LEU A 239 -6.51 -28.41 0.36
C LEU A 239 -8.00 -28.37 0.74
N LYS A 240 -8.27 -28.58 2.02
CA LYS A 240 -9.61 -28.49 2.62
C LYS A 240 -10.01 -27.02 2.81
N LYS A 241 -11.28 -26.69 2.57
CA LYS A 241 -11.78 -25.30 2.64
C LYS A 241 -11.81 -24.79 4.09
N GLU A 242 -12.07 -25.68 5.03
CA GLU A 242 -12.15 -25.47 6.48
C GLU A 242 -10.87 -24.87 7.07
N ILE A 243 -9.72 -25.08 6.42
CA ILE A 243 -8.43 -24.48 6.82
C ILE A 243 -8.48 -22.93 6.75
N LEU A 244 -9.37 -22.38 5.92
CA LEU A 244 -9.55 -20.94 5.68
C LEU A 244 -10.80 -20.37 6.36
N GLU A 245 -11.50 -21.17 7.17
CA GLU A 245 -12.64 -20.72 7.98
C GLU A 245 -12.11 -20.11 9.29
N LEU A 246 -11.64 -18.85 9.18
CA LEU A 246 -11.03 -18.04 10.25
C LEU A 246 -11.95 -16.96 10.80
#